data_AF-A0A950NMA5-F1
#
_entry.id   AF-A0A950NMA5-F1
#
_cell.length_a   1.000
_cell.length_b   1.000
_cell.length_c   1.000
_cell.angle_alpha   90.00
_cell.angle_beta   90.00
_cell.angle_gamma   90.00
#
_symmetry.space_group_name_H-M   'P 1'
#
loop_
_entity.id
_entity.type
_entity.pdbx_description
1 polymer ?
#
loop_
_entity_poly.entity_id
_entity_poly.type
_entity_poly.pdbx_seq_one_letter_code
_entity_poly.pdbx_strand_id
1 'polypeptide(L)'
;LAVVATLEIGAAMPALLLGDDAGLSAHAARHAGSFALAIGVGFLYAAWRPRRAAALLVVAGALVACLTLASVLDVVSGRAAATSEVAHLPELVGLLAAWLLMRESGGEEPIAI
;
A
#
# COMPACT_ATOMS: atom_id res chain seq x y z
N LEU A 1 0.69 -10.47 5.15
CA LEU A 1 -0.18 -9.46 4.51
C LEU A 1 -1.14 -8.78 5.50
N ALA A 2 -1.94 -9.51 6.28
CA ALA A 2 -2.89 -8.90 7.22
C ALA A 2 -2.29 -7.88 8.20
N VAL A 3 -1.13 -8.20 8.82
CA VAL A 3 -0.43 -7.26 9.73
C VAL A 3 -0.06 -5.95 9.02
N VAL A 4 0.51 -6.05 7.81
CA VAL A 4 0.88 -4.89 6.99
C VAL A 4 -0.36 -4.06 6.66
N ALA A 5 -1.46 -4.72 6.29
CA ALA A 5 -2.72 -4.06 6.02
C ALA A 5 -3.27 -3.30 7.24
N THR A 6 -3.19 -3.89 8.44
CA THR A 6 -3.62 -3.22 9.67
C THR A 6 -2.75 -2.00 9.99
N LEU A 7 -1.43 -2.10 9.80
CA LEU A 7 -0.51 -0.98 9.99
C LEU A 7 -0.80 0.15 9.00
N GLU A 8 -0.98 -0.18 7.72
CA GLU A 8 -1.32 0.76 6.64
C GLU A 8 -2.63 1.51 6.95
N ILE A 9 -3.68 0.76 7.34
CA ILE A 9 -4.97 1.34 7.75
C ILE A 9 -4.78 2.28 8.92
N GLY A 10 -4.03 1.87 9.94
CA GLY A 10 -3.77 2.71 11.11
C GLY A 10 -3.02 3.99 10.76
N ALA A 11 -1.98 3.89 9.92
CA ALA A 11 -1.16 5.02 9.48
C ALA A 11 -1.93 6.02 8.62
N ALA A 12 -2.94 5.56 7.86
CA ALA A 12 -3.79 6.43 7.06
C ALA A 12 -4.76 7.32 7.87
N MET A 13 -5.05 6.96 9.13
CA MET A 13 -6.11 7.59 9.92
C MET A 13 -5.86 9.08 10.23
N PRO A 14 -4.67 9.54 10.64
CA PRO A 14 -4.43 10.95 10.93
C PRO A 14 -4.66 11.84 9.70
N ALA A 15 -4.10 11.46 8.56
CA ALA A 15 -4.30 12.18 7.30
C ALA A 15 -5.78 12.22 6.88
N LEU A 16 -6.48 11.08 7.00
CA LEU A 16 -7.88 10.96 6.60
C LEU A 16 -8.87 11.69 7.54
N LEU A 17 -8.72 11.54 8.85
CA LEU A 17 -9.69 12.04 9.82
C LEU A 17 -9.34 13.45 10.27
N LEU A 18 -8.07 13.70 10.55
CA LEU A 18 -7.59 14.96 11.10
C LEU A 18 -7.14 15.93 10.01
N GLY A 19 -6.85 15.43 8.80
CA GLY A 19 -6.25 16.24 7.74
C GLY A 19 -4.79 16.62 8.07
N ASP A 20 -4.14 15.81 8.90
CA ASP A 20 -2.77 16.03 9.37
C ASP A 20 -1.80 15.14 8.61
N ASP A 21 -1.04 15.76 7.71
CA ASP A 21 -0.01 15.09 6.92
C ASP A 21 1.05 16.09 6.44
N ALA A 22 2.21 16.10 7.11
CA ALA A 22 3.43 16.81 6.71
C ALA A 22 3.26 18.29 6.24
N GLY A 23 2.30 19.03 6.79
CA GLY A 23 2.04 20.43 6.41
C GLY A 23 1.27 20.61 5.10
N LEU A 24 0.74 19.54 4.51
CA LEU A 24 -0.22 19.61 3.42
C LEU A 24 -1.49 20.35 3.84
N SER A 25 -2.21 20.89 2.86
CA SER A 25 -3.58 21.33 3.11
C SER A 25 -4.43 20.15 3.60
N ALA A 26 -5.37 20.39 4.51
CA ALA A 26 -6.26 19.34 5.02
C ALA A 26 -7.03 18.60 3.91
N HIS A 27 -7.36 19.27 2.80
CA HIS A 27 -7.97 18.61 1.64
C HIS A 27 -7.02 17.58 1.01
N ALA A 28 -5.77 17.97 0.74
CA ALA A 28 -4.77 17.08 0.16
C ALA A 28 -4.41 15.93 1.11
N ALA A 29 -4.26 16.19 2.41
CA ALA A 29 -4.02 15.17 3.42
C ALA A 29 -5.14 14.13 3.46
N ARG A 30 -6.42 14.56 3.46
CA ARG A 30 -7.56 13.64 3.42
C ARG A 30 -7.61 12.82 2.13
N HIS A 31 -7.22 13.44 1.02
CA HIS A 31 -7.14 12.76 -0.27
C HIS A 31 -6.06 11.66 -0.24
N ALA A 32 -4.86 11.97 0.23
CA ALA A 32 -3.77 11.01 0.41
C ALA A 32 -4.17 9.87 1.37
N GLY A 33 -4.69 10.22 2.55
CA GLY A 33 -5.17 9.26 3.54
C GLY A 33 -6.27 8.34 3.00
N SER A 34 -7.14 8.83 2.11
CA SER A 34 -8.18 8.00 1.49
C SER A 34 -7.61 6.92 0.55
N PHE A 35 -6.55 7.22 -0.19
CA PHE A 35 -5.86 6.24 -1.04
C PHE A 35 -5.10 5.20 -0.22
N ALA A 36 -4.36 5.64 0.80
CA ALA A 36 -3.64 4.75 1.72
C ALA A 36 -4.61 3.78 2.41
N LEU A 37 -5.74 4.30 2.93
CA LEU A 37 -6.80 3.47 3.51
C LEU A 37 -7.34 2.46 2.50
N ALA A 38 -7.64 2.88 1.27
CA ALA A 38 -8.20 2.00 0.25
C ALA A 38 -7.24 0.84 -0.09
N ILE A 39 -5.94 1.11 -0.17
CA ILE A 39 -4.91 0.11 -0.43
C ILE A 39 -4.75 -0.83 0.77
N GLY A 40 -4.72 -0.30 1.99
CA GLY A 40 -4.72 -1.10 3.22
C GLY A 40 -5.93 -2.05 3.30
N VAL A 41 -7.13 -1.57 2.97
CA VAL A 41 -8.34 -2.40 2.86
C VAL A 41 -8.19 -3.45 1.76
N GLY A 42 -7.63 -3.09 0.60
CA GLY A 42 -7.31 -4.02 -0.47
C GLY A 42 -6.40 -5.16 0.01
N PHE A 43 -5.31 -4.85 0.70
CA PHE A 43 -4.39 -5.84 1.27
C PHE A 43 -5.08 -6.72 2.31
N LEU A 44 -5.90 -6.15 3.19
CA LEU A 44 -6.66 -6.92 4.18
C LEU A 44 -7.63 -7.89 3.49
N TYR A 45 -8.30 -7.41 2.45
CA TYR A 45 -9.21 -8.22 1.66
C TYR A 45 -8.50 -9.37 0.92
N ALA A 46 -7.34 -9.10 0.31
CA ALA A 46 -6.52 -10.14 -0.31
C ALA A 46 -6.01 -11.16 0.71
N ALA A 47 -5.66 -10.73 1.92
CA ALA A 47 -5.29 -11.64 3.01
C ALA A 47 -6.43 -12.58 3.40
N TRP A 48 -7.68 -12.12 3.31
CA TRP A 48 -8.86 -12.96 3.57
C TRP A 48 -9.30 -13.81 2.37
N ARG A 49 -9.09 -13.32 1.14
CA ARG A 49 -9.48 -13.98 -0.11
C ARG A 49 -8.29 -14.06 -1.09
N PRO A 50 -7.32 -14.96 -0.86
CA PRO A 50 -6.06 -15.02 -1.60
C PRO A 50 -6.21 -15.13 -3.13
N ARG A 51 -7.25 -15.87 -3.60
CA ARG A 51 -7.60 -15.98 -5.04
C ARG A 51 -7.86 -14.65 -5.74
N ARG A 52 -8.13 -13.56 -5.00
CA ARG A 52 -8.37 -12.21 -5.55
C ARG A 52 -7.12 -11.31 -5.52
N ALA A 53 -5.99 -11.80 -5.00
CA ALA A 53 -4.76 -11.02 -4.91
C ALA A 53 -4.27 -10.52 -6.28
N ALA A 54 -4.45 -11.31 -7.35
CA ALA A 54 -4.00 -10.94 -8.70
C ALA A 54 -4.57 -9.60 -9.20
N ALA A 55 -5.85 -9.33 -8.99
CA ALA A 55 -6.47 -8.06 -9.39
C ALA A 55 -5.94 -6.88 -8.55
N LEU A 56 -5.71 -7.11 -7.26
CA LEU A 56 -5.12 -6.10 -6.37
C LEU A 56 -3.69 -5.75 -6.78
N LEU A 57 -2.89 -6.72 -7.25
CA LEU A 57 -1.50 -6.50 -7.64
C LEU A 57 -1.34 -5.49 -8.79
N VAL A 58 -2.30 -5.42 -9.71
CA VAL A 58 -2.26 -4.43 -10.80
C VAL A 58 -2.36 -3.01 -10.23
N VAL A 59 -3.33 -2.78 -9.35
CA VAL A 59 -3.57 -1.47 -8.73
C VAL A 59 -2.47 -1.12 -7.74
N ALA A 60 -2.12 -2.04 -6.84
CA ALA A 60 -1.05 -1.85 -5.86
C ALA A 60 0.32 -1.67 -6.54
N GLY A 61 0.58 -2.39 -7.63
CA GLY A 61 1.80 -2.24 -8.43
C GLY A 61 1.91 -0.85 -9.06
N ALA A 62 0.82 -0.36 -9.67
CA ALA A 62 0.78 1.00 -10.22
C ALA A 62 1.00 2.06 -9.13
N LEU A 63 0.32 1.92 -7.98
CA LEU A 63 0.49 2.80 -6.83
C LEU A 63 1.96 2.83 -6.36
N VAL A 64 2.54 1.67 -6.05
CA VAL A 64 3.90 1.57 -5.52
C VAL A 64 4.94 2.07 -6.52
N ALA A 65 4.74 1.84 -7.83
CA ALA A 65 5.63 2.38 -8.85
C ALA A 65 5.60 3.91 -8.89
N CYS A 66 4.40 4.52 -8.88
CA CYS A 66 4.25 5.97 -8.82
C CYS A 66 4.82 6.55 -7.52
N LEU A 67 4.55 5.90 -6.39
CA LEU A 67 5.04 6.32 -5.07
C LEU A 67 6.56 6.28 -5.01
N THR A 68 7.17 5.18 -5.46
CA THR A 68 8.62 5.03 -5.51
C THR A 68 9.25 6.11 -6.39
N LEU A 69 8.66 6.39 -7.56
CA LEU A 69 9.15 7.45 -8.45
C LEU A 69 9.04 8.83 -7.78
N ALA A 70 7.90 9.14 -7.16
CA ALA A 70 7.69 10.41 -6.45
C ALA A 70 8.70 10.57 -5.29
N SER A 71 8.85 9.56 -4.43
CA SER A 71 9.82 9.54 -3.33
C SER A 71 11.25 9.77 -3.82
N VAL A 72 11.65 9.11 -4.91
CA VAL A 72 12.98 9.32 -5.51
C VAL A 72 13.12 10.76 -5.99
N LEU A 73 12.15 11.28 -6.74
CA LEU A 73 12.17 12.64 -7.25
C LEU A 73 12.23 13.67 -6.11
N ASP A 74 11.55 13.43 -5.01
CA ASP A 74 11.47 14.33 -3.86
C ASP A 74 12.78 14.34 -3.09
N VAL A 75 13.38 13.17 -2.86
CA VAL A 75 14.69 13.04 -2.21
C VAL A 75 15.79 13.68 -3.06
N VAL A 76 15.89 13.38 -4.36
CA VAL A 76 16.94 13.95 -5.22
C VAL A 76 16.78 15.44 -5.44
N SER A 77 15.55 15.97 -5.33
CA SER A 77 15.28 17.41 -5.40
C SER A 77 15.44 18.13 -4.06
N GLY A 78 15.76 17.42 -2.97
CA GLY A 78 15.85 17.98 -1.63
C GLY A 78 14.52 18.44 -1.03
N ARG A 79 13.38 17.97 -1.58
CA ARG A 79 12.03 18.26 -1.09
C ARG A 79 11.63 17.37 0.09
N ALA A 80 12.25 16.21 0.22
CA ALA A 80 12.05 15.27 1.32
C ALA A 80 13.37 14.67 1.79
N ALA A 81 13.43 14.25 3.05
CA ALA A 81 14.58 13.51 3.57
C ALA A 81 14.42 12.03 3.22
N ALA A 82 15.51 11.31 2.93
CA ALA A 82 15.40 9.87 2.67
C ALA A 82 14.75 9.09 3.86
N THR A 83 14.87 9.62 5.07
CA THR A 83 14.23 9.04 6.27
C THR A 83 12.73 9.31 6.36
N SER A 84 12.19 10.37 5.72
CA SER A 84 10.73 10.58 5.67
C SER A 84 10.05 9.55 4.78
N GLU A 85 10.73 9.07 3.74
CA GLU A 85 10.20 8.08 2.81
C GLU A 85 10.03 6.68 3.42
N VAL A 86 10.57 6.44 4.62
CA VAL A 86 10.37 5.18 5.37
C VAL A 86 8.89 4.95 5.68
N ALA A 87 8.09 6.02 5.72
CA ALA A 87 6.64 5.95 5.88
C ALA A 87 5.96 5.12 4.78
N HIS A 88 6.59 4.97 3.60
CA HIS A 88 6.05 4.24 2.45
C HIS A 88 6.46 2.77 2.37
N LEU A 89 7.24 2.27 3.35
CA LEU A 89 7.64 0.86 3.38
C LEU A 89 6.47 -0.12 3.48
N PRO A 90 5.40 0.14 4.25
CA PRO A 90 4.26 -0.78 4.31
C PRO A 90 3.65 -1.09 2.94
N GLU A 91 3.61 -0.14 2.00
CA GLU A 91 3.07 -0.30 0.66
C GLU A 91 3.96 -1.24 -0.18
N LEU A 92 5.28 -1.08 -0.11
CA LEU A 92 6.25 -1.96 -0.77
C LEU A 92 6.18 -3.39 -0.21
N VAL A 93 6.17 -3.51 1.12
CA VAL A 93 6.10 -4.80 1.82
C VAL A 93 4.74 -5.46 1.56
N GLY A 94 3.66 -4.68 1.52
CA GLY A 94 2.31 -5.12 1.21
C GLY A 94 2.19 -5.67 -0.19
N LEU A 95 2.75 -4.97 -1.19
CA LEU A 95 2.82 -5.44 -2.58
C LEU A 95 3.59 -6.75 -2.69
N LEU A 96 4.77 -6.85 -2.07
CA LEU A 96 5.57 -8.06 -2.07
C LEU A 96 4.83 -9.23 -1.42
N ALA A 97 4.23 -9.00 -0.24
CA ALA A 97 3.46 -10.01 0.48
C ALA A 97 2.21 -10.46 -0.31
N ALA A 98 1.51 -9.55 -0.98
CA ALA A 98 0.38 -9.88 -1.85
C ALA A 98 0.83 -10.70 -3.07
N TRP A 99 2.01 -10.41 -3.62
CA TRP A 99 2.57 -11.16 -4.74
C TRP A 99 2.92 -12.59 -4.33
N LEU A 100 3.57 -12.77 -3.18
CA LEU A 100 3.85 -14.09 -2.61
C LEU A 100 2.56 -14.88 -2.36
N LEU A 101 1.55 -14.23 -1.77
CA LEU A 101 0.25 -14.85 -1.50
C LEU A 101 -0.46 -15.33 -2.78
N MET A 102 -0.42 -14.52 -3.86
CA MET A 102 -0.94 -14.91 -5.16
C MET A 102 -0.23 -16.16 -5.70
N ARG A 103 1.10 -16.22 -5.59
CA ARG A 103 1.88 -17.35 -6.10
C ARG A 103 1.55 -18.67 -5.40
N GLU A 104 1.37 -18.63 -4.08
CA GLU A 104 0.95 -19.81 -3.31
C GLU A 104 -0.47 -20.26 -3.71
N SER A 105 -1.38 -19.30 -3.91
CA SER A 105 -2.78 -19.58 -4.27
C SER A 105 -2.96 -20.13 -5.69
N GLY A 106 -1.99 -19.90 -6.59
CA GLY A 106 -2.00 -20.42 -7.96
C GLY A 106 -1.40 -21.82 -8.12
N GLY A 107 -0.76 -22.35 -7.07
CA GLY A 107 -0.14 -23.69 -7.07
C GLY A 107 -1.08 -24.83 -6.66
N GLU A 108 -2.27 -24.53 -6.15
CA GLU A 108 -3.27 -25.52 -5.71
C GLU A 108 -4.22 -25.95 -6.86
N GLU A 109 -3.67 -26.45 -7.97
CA GLU A 109 -4.49 -27.18 -8.98
C GLU A 109 -4.93 -28.52 -8.36
N PRO A 110 -6.24 -28.86 -8.35
CA PRO A 110 -6.70 -30.12 -7.79
C PRO A 110 -6.19 -31.30 -8.63
N ILE A 111 -5.56 -32.28 -7.96
CA ILE A 111 -5.32 -33.61 -8.54
C ILE A 111 -6.69 -34.18 -8.89
N ALA A 112 -7.00 -34.24 -10.18
CA ALA A 112 -8.14 -35.01 -10.67
C ALA A 112 -7.90 -36.49 -10.36
N ILE A 113 -8.63 -37.03 -9.39
CA ILE A 113 -8.81 -38.48 -9.16
C ILE A 113 -10.16 -38.87 -9.73
#